data_AF-A0A1W9LXV3-F1
#
_entry.id   AF-A0A1W9LXV3-F1
#
_cell.length_a   1.000
_cell.length_b   1.000
_cell.length_c   1.000
_cell.angle_alpha   90.00
_cell.angle_beta   90.00
_cell.angle_gamma   90.00
#
_symmetry.space_group_name_H-M   'P 1'
#
loop_
_entity.id
_entity.type
_entity.pdbx_description
1 polymer ?
#
loop_
_entity_poly.entity_id
_entity_poly.type
_entity_poly.pdbx_seq_one_letter_code
_entity_poly.pdbx_strand_id
1 'polypeptide(L)' 'MHNIIEQLENKRAAARQGGGEERIRRQHAKGKLTARERIELLLDEGSFEEWDMFVEHRCVDFGMEQQRIPG' A
#
# COMPACT_ATOMS: atom_id res chain seq x y z
N MET A 1 5.30 -13.13 21.45
CA MET A 1 4.44 -13.43 20.27
C MET A 1 3.49 -12.28 19.95
N HIS A 2 2.68 -11.79 20.89
CA HIS A 2 1.73 -10.69 20.67
C HIS A 2 2.35 -9.43 20.01
N ASN A 3 3.50 -8.97 20.48
CA ASN A 3 4.17 -7.77 19.94
C ASN A 3 4.55 -7.90 18.43
N ILE A 4 5.00 -9.08 17.98
CA ILE A 4 5.40 -9.29 16.59
C ILE A 4 4.19 -9.26 15.66
N ILE A 5 3.06 -9.84 16.11
CA ILE A 5 1.80 -9.83 15.36
C ILE A 5 1.30 -8.40 15.19
N GLU A 6 1.32 -7.61 16.27
CA GLU A 6 0.95 -6.20 16.23
C GLU A 6 1.83 -5.38 15.27
N GLN A 7 3.16 -5.59 15.30
CA GLN A 7 4.08 -4.97 14.35
C GLN A 7 3.77 -5.34 12.90
N LEU A 8 3.43 -6.61 12.64
CA LEU A 8 3.06 -7.07 11.31
C LEU A 8 1.77 -6.41 10.82
N GLU A 9 0.74 -6.34 11.66
CA GLU A 9 -0.52 -5.68 11.31
C GLU A 9 -0.34 -4.18 11.05
N ASN A 10 0.51 -3.51 11.85
CA ASN A 10 0.86 -2.11 11.61
C ASN A 10 1.56 -1.91 10.25
N LYS A 11 2.48 -2.82 9.89
CA LYS A 11 3.13 -2.78 8.56
C LYS A 11 2.14 -3.02 7.42
N ARG A 12 1.20 -3.96 7.58
CA ARG A 12 0.13 -4.21 6.60
C ARG A 12 -0.75 -2.98 6.42
N ALA A 13 -1.14 -2.33 7.52
CA ALA A 13 -1.93 -1.11 7.48
C ALA A 13 -1.18 0.02 6.74
N ALA A 14 0.10 0.21 7.02
CA ALA A 14 0.92 1.21 6.32
C ALA A 14 1.03 0.95 4.81
N ALA A 15 1.30 -0.31 4.39
CA ALA A 15 1.36 -0.66 2.97
C ALA A 15 0.02 -0.47 2.24
N ARG A 16 -1.10 -0.75 2.91
CA ARG A 16 -2.45 -0.52 2.36
C ARG A 16 -2.76 0.96 2.15
N GLN A 17 -2.21 1.85 2.98
CA GLN A 17 -2.37 3.30 2.81
C GLN A 17 -1.62 3.84 1.58
N GLY A 18 -0.59 3.11 1.09
CA GLY A 18 0.20 3.48 -0.09
C GLY A 18 0.71 4.91 0.00
N GLY A 19 0.33 5.75 -0.98
CA GLY A 19 0.72 7.16 -1.03
C GLY A 19 0.11 8.07 0.05
N GLY A 20 -0.66 7.53 0.99
CA GLY A 20 -1.34 8.26 2.06
C GLY A 20 -2.71 8.79 1.66
N GLU A 21 -3.52 9.14 2.66
CA GLU A 21 -4.92 9.55 2.48
C GLU A 21 -5.10 10.72 1.49
N GLU A 22 -4.18 11.67 1.50
CA GLU A 22 -4.28 12.84 0.63
C GLU A 22 -4.19 12.46 -0.85
N ARG A 23 -3.33 11.49 -1.20
CA ARG A 23 -3.21 10.97 -2.56
C ARG A 23 -4.42 10.11 -2.94
N ILE A 24 -4.95 9.33 -1.99
CA ILE A 24 -6.19 8.56 -2.18
C ILE A 24 -7.36 9.52 -2.50
N ARG A 25 -7.56 10.55 -1.67
CA ARG A 25 -8.59 11.57 -1.90
C ARG A 25 -8.43 12.26 -3.26
N ARG A 26 -7.20 12.60 -3.65
CA ARG A 26 -6.92 13.17 -4.99
C ARG A 26 -7.26 12.22 -6.14
N GLN A 27 -7.09 10.92 -5.95
CA GLN A 27 -7.45 9.92 -6.95
C GLN A 27 -8.97 9.81 -7.10
N HIS A 28 -9.70 9.70 -5.98
CA HIS A 28 -11.16 9.65 -5.96
C HIS A 28 -11.80 10.93 -6.48
N ALA A 29 -11.24 12.10 -6.16
CA ALA A 29 -11.71 13.39 -6.69
C ALA A 29 -11.62 13.48 -8.22
N LYS A 30 -10.75 12.67 -8.86
CA LYS A 30 -10.67 12.54 -10.32
C LYS A 30 -11.61 11.47 -10.89
N GLY A 31 -12.51 10.91 -10.09
CA GLY A 31 -13.40 9.81 -10.48
C GLY A 31 -12.67 8.49 -10.73
N LYS A 32 -11.47 8.30 -10.15
CA LYS A 32 -10.66 7.10 -10.35
C LYS A 32 -10.61 6.29 -9.07
N LEU A 33 -10.64 4.97 -9.22
CA LEU A 33 -10.29 4.02 -8.16
C LEU A 33 -8.77 4.00 -7.91
N THR A 34 -8.39 3.61 -6.69
CA THR A 34 -7.03 3.24 -6.31
C THR A 34 -6.63 1.91 -6.97
N ALA A 35 -5.35 1.52 -6.85
CA ALA A 35 -4.88 0.26 -7.42
C ALA A 35 -5.58 -0.96 -6.79
N ARG A 36 -5.68 -1.01 -5.45
CA ARG A 36 -6.31 -2.14 -4.74
C ARG A 36 -7.82 -2.19 -4.94
N GLU A 37 -8.51 -1.04 -4.95
CA GLU A 37 -9.94 -0.98 -5.29
C GLU A 37 -10.26 -1.55 -6.69
N ARG A 38 -9.34 -1.40 -7.66
CA ARG A 38 -9.52 -2.01 -9.00
C ARG A 38 -9.36 -3.51 -8.98
N ILE A 39 -8.45 -4.03 -8.16
CA ILE A 39 -8.23 -5.47 -8.00
C ILE A 39 -9.47 -6.09 -7.35
N GLU A 40 -9.96 -5.48 -6.27
CA GLU A 40 -11.19 -5.91 -5.57
C GLU A 40 -12.42 -5.91 -6.47
N LEU A 41 -12.52 -4.97 -7.42
CA LEU A 41 -13.61 -4.94 -8.39
C LEU A 41 -13.49 -6.03 -9.47
N LEU A 42 -12.26 -6.41 -9.82
CA LEU A 42 -11.97 -7.31 -10.94
C LEU A 42 -12.05 -8.79 -10.53
N LEU A 43 -11.61 -9.12 -9.33
CA LEU A 43 -11.46 -10.49 -8.85
C LEU A 43 -12.64 -10.92 -7.98
N ASP A 44 -12.84 -12.23 -7.87
CA ASP A 44 -13.83 -12.77 -6.96
C ASP A 44 -13.48 -12.40 -5.51
N GLU A 45 -14.49 -12.10 -4.72
CA GLU A 45 -14.32 -11.67 -3.33
C GLU A 45 -13.49 -12.69 -2.53
N GLY A 46 -12.43 -12.21 -1.88
CA GLY A 46 -11.54 -13.03 -1.05
C GLY A 46 -10.56 -13.92 -1.83
N SER A 47 -10.50 -13.83 -3.16
CA SER A 47 -9.58 -14.65 -3.98
C SER A 47 -8.18 -14.06 -4.17
N PHE A 48 -7.98 -12.77 -3.86
CA PHE A 48 -6.73 -12.07 -4.10
C PHE A 48 -5.67 -12.41 -3.04
N GLU A 49 -4.54 -12.95 -3.49
CA GLU A 49 -3.36 -13.19 -2.66
C GLU A 49 -2.22 -12.25 -3.09
N GLU A 50 -1.80 -11.37 -2.19
CA GLU A 50 -0.82 -10.32 -2.47
C GLU A 50 0.61 -10.78 -2.21
N TRP A 51 1.48 -10.57 -3.20
CA TRP A 51 2.92 -10.84 -3.11
C TRP A 51 3.65 -9.52 -2.90
N ASP A 52 4.80 -9.57 -2.21
CA ASP A 52 5.71 -8.44 -2.09
C ASP A 52 5.13 -7.15 -1.46
N MET A 53 4.07 -7.26 -0.65
CA MET A 53 3.40 -6.14 0.05
C MET A 53 4.35 -5.18 0.81
N PHE A 54 5.49 -5.68 1.28
CA PHE A 54 6.46 -4.92 2.08
C PHE A 54 7.71 -4.50 1.30
N VAL A 55 7.74 -4.69 -0.01
CA VAL A 55 8.89 -4.30 -0.82
C VAL A 55 8.99 -2.78 -0.87
N GLU A 56 10.21 -2.28 -0.69
CA GLU A 56 10.57 -0.87 -0.82
C GLU A 56 11.69 -0.74 -1.86
N HIS A 57 11.75 0.39 -2.56
CA HIS A 57 12.89 0.68 -3.41
C HIS A 57 14.17 0.85 -2.57
N ARG A 58 15.33 0.62 -3.22
CA ARG A 58 16.66 0.81 -2.62
C ARG A 58 17.41 2.02 -3.17
N CYS A 59 16.80 2.77 -4.09
CA CYS A 59 17.37 3.99 -4.65
C CYS A 59 17.62 5.04 -3.56
N VAL A 60 18.78 5.71 -3.63
CA VAL A 60 19.22 6.79 -2.73
C VAL A 60 19.56 8.06 -3.52
N ASP A 61 19.30 8.08 -4.82
CA ASP A 61 19.57 9.24 -5.65
C ASP A 61 18.46 10.29 -5.47
N PHE A 62 18.78 11.56 -5.68
CA PHE A 62 17.83 12.67 -5.71
C PHE A 62 16.91 12.80 -4.47
N GLY A 63 17.37 12.37 -3.28
CA GLY A 63 16.59 12.45 -2.04
C GLY A 63 15.56 11.33 -1.86
N MET A 64 15.59 10.31 -2.71
CA MET A 64 14.64 9.19 -2.66
C MET A 64 14.73 8.39 -1.35
N GLU A 65 15.87 8.42 -0.64
CA GLU A 65 16.03 7.76 0.65
C GLU A 65 15.06 8.25 1.73
N GLN A 66 14.54 9.47 1.57
CA GLN A 66 13.63 10.12 2.53
C GLN A 66 12.17 9.67 2.35
N GLN A 67 11.83 9.06 1.21
CA GLN A 67 10.46 8.66 0.90
C GLN A 67 10.40 7.17 0.53
N ARG A 68 10.24 6.33 1.55
CA ARG A 68 9.99 4.89 1.35
C ARG A 68 8.53 4.58 1.63
N ILE A 69 7.86 4.08 0.61
CA ILE A 69 6.47 3.63 0.69
C ILE A 69 6.49 2.15 0.30
N PRO A 70 6.06 1.24 1.17
CA PRO A 70 6.00 -0.18 0.86
C PRO A 70 4.84 -0.49 -0.09
N GLY A 71 5.07 -1.45 -0.99
CA GLY A 71 4.09 -1.91 -1.99
C GLY A 71 4.33 -1.35 -3.39
#